data_AF-A0A7E5WRV3-F1
#
_entry.id   AF-A0A7E5WRV3-F1
#
_cell.length_a   1.000
_cell.length_b   1.000
_cell.length_c   1.000
_cell.angle_alpha   90.00
_cell.angle_beta   90.00
_cell.angle_gamma   90.00
#
_symmetry.space_group_name_H-M   'P 1'
#
loop_
_entity.id
_entity.type
_entity.pdbx_description
1 polymer ?
#
loop_
_entity_poly.entity_id
_entity_poly.type
_entity_poly.pdbx_seq_one_letter_code
_entity_poly.pdbx_strand_id
1 'polypeptide(L)'
;MFITSSTNASDIYFDPIGSLKMIDGFLSVLIPIHISFIQPHIKNLNGVIGTSKFLCKQTALYTDIECLNLHQPLSIRYNDIIRDYDSISHLIESRSKRSAWFGGIGTLFKNLFGTMNEDDAINYSNAIQLIEKDQSKLSELVKQNILVTTSTLSSIEDSVNKISVNEQRLNDAIDDIALFQKNLTLLADKLILKTKFNGMLNLLESSLLTLSFKLEDTVNAIMFSKLNILYPSIISPKQLFTELVNNYRFLADNHQFPLSLTLENIHTLMNVSEIASYYNNNKVVFALKIPLVNSRSYDLYHNIPYPVSVTHDTYTMIIPSTKYLAINRDRSYYSKLDNLSSCKTINSQYYICDNLDTYSCARTPIYFL
;
A
#
# COMPACT_ATOMS: atom_id res chain seq x y z
N MET A 1 -1.47 14.95 45.27
CA MET A 1 -2.59 15.88 45.51
C MET A 1 -3.74 15.05 46.03
N PHE A 2 -4.17 15.33 47.26
CA PHE A 2 -5.33 14.68 47.87
C PHE A 2 -6.54 14.97 46.98
N ILE A 3 -7.25 13.93 46.53
CA ILE A 3 -8.66 14.09 46.21
C ILE A 3 -9.30 14.35 47.57
N THR A 4 -9.41 15.63 47.94
CA THR A 4 -10.18 16.00 49.11
C THR A 4 -11.63 15.65 48.79
N SER A 5 -12.15 14.64 49.47
CA SER A 5 -13.58 14.48 49.70
C SER A 5 -14.05 15.68 50.53
N SER A 6 -14.25 16.81 49.86
CA SER A 6 -15.07 17.88 50.39
C SER A 6 -16.50 17.54 49.99
N THR A 7 -17.43 17.68 50.93
CA THR A 7 -18.88 17.58 50.77
C THR A 7 -19.48 18.67 49.85
N ASN A 8 -18.68 19.21 48.94
CA ASN A 8 -19.09 20.20 47.93
C ASN A 8 -18.90 19.55 46.57
N ALA A 9 -19.98 19.45 45.80
CA ALA A 9 -19.94 18.97 44.42
C ALA A 9 -18.87 19.73 43.63
N SER A 10 -18.10 19.02 42.82
CA SER A 10 -17.11 19.64 41.94
C SER A 10 -17.84 20.40 40.83
N ASP A 11 -17.49 21.69 40.64
CA ASP A 11 -18.06 22.56 39.58
C ASP A 11 -17.74 22.09 38.15
N ILE A 12 -16.92 21.04 37.99
CA ILE A 12 -16.57 20.40 36.72
C ILE A 12 -16.81 18.90 36.86
N TYR A 13 -17.56 18.35 35.91
CA TYR A 13 -17.74 16.92 35.72
C TYR A 13 -16.79 16.42 34.63
N PHE A 14 -15.99 15.41 34.95
CA PHE A 14 -15.07 14.77 34.01
C PHE A 14 -15.72 13.50 33.45
N ASP A 15 -16.35 13.62 32.28
CA ASP A 15 -17.03 12.50 31.63
C ASP A 15 -16.00 11.61 30.91
N PRO A 16 -15.79 10.34 31.32
CA PRO A 16 -14.81 9.46 30.69
C PRO A 16 -15.28 9.04 29.30
N ILE A 17 -14.54 9.43 28.26
CA ILE A 17 -14.89 9.13 26.87
C ILE A 17 -14.02 8.05 26.21
N GLY A 18 -12.92 7.67 26.86
CA GLY A 18 -12.09 6.56 26.41
C GLY A 18 -10.63 6.67 26.82
N SER A 19 -9.78 6.02 26.04
CA SER A 19 -8.33 6.03 26.20
C SER A 19 -7.65 6.68 25.00
N LEU A 20 -6.52 7.31 25.26
CA LEU A 20 -5.72 8.03 24.30
C LEU A 20 -4.26 7.56 24.38
N LYS A 21 -3.66 7.33 23.21
CA LYS A 21 -2.21 7.16 23.08
C LYS A 21 -1.63 8.18 22.10
N MET A 22 -0.37 8.52 22.30
CA MET A 22 0.32 9.48 21.44
C MET A 22 1.12 8.75 20.39
N ILE A 23 1.00 9.21 19.15
CA ILE A 23 1.84 8.77 18.04
C ILE A 23 3.22 9.39 18.27
N ASP A 24 4.26 8.56 18.27
CA ASP A 24 5.66 8.99 18.46
C ASP A 24 6.56 8.55 17.30
N GLY A 25 6.00 7.88 16.29
CA GLY A 25 6.70 7.52 15.07
C GLY A 25 5.80 6.76 14.10
N PHE A 26 6.39 6.33 12.98
CA PHE A 26 5.72 5.52 11.98
C PHE A 26 6.64 4.39 11.51
N LEU A 27 6.10 3.18 11.40
CA LEU A 27 6.75 2.09 10.67
C LEU A 27 6.42 2.23 9.18
N SER A 28 7.43 2.45 8.36
CA SER A 28 7.30 2.53 6.91
C SER A 28 7.42 1.14 6.31
N VAL A 29 6.29 0.52 5.96
CA VAL A 29 6.25 -0.78 5.27
C VAL A 29 6.34 -0.53 3.77
N LEU A 30 7.47 -0.92 3.17
CA LEU A 30 7.80 -0.73 1.77
C LEU A 30 7.40 -1.96 0.94
N ILE A 31 6.60 -1.71 -0.09
CA ILE A 31 6.06 -2.72 -1.00
C ILE A 31 6.49 -2.35 -2.42
N PRO A 32 7.68 -2.81 -2.86
CA PRO A 32 8.15 -2.58 -4.22
C PRO A 32 7.42 -3.48 -5.21
N ILE A 33 6.98 -2.92 -6.34
CA ILE A 33 6.39 -3.64 -7.46
C ILE A 33 7.23 -3.35 -8.71
N HIS A 34 7.87 -4.38 -9.26
CA HIS A 34 8.57 -4.26 -10.54
C HIS A 34 7.57 -4.16 -11.69
N ILE A 35 7.86 -3.25 -12.63
CA ILE A 35 7.03 -3.04 -13.82
C ILE A 35 7.85 -3.11 -15.12
N SER A 36 9.14 -3.47 -15.02
CA SER A 36 10.05 -3.61 -16.17
C SER A 36 9.60 -4.66 -17.19
N PHE A 37 8.82 -5.65 -16.76
CA PHE A 37 8.35 -6.74 -17.61
C PHE A 37 7.19 -6.32 -18.54
N ILE A 38 6.45 -5.27 -18.19
CA ILE A 38 5.19 -4.92 -18.86
C ILE A 38 5.44 -4.55 -20.33
N GLN A 39 6.34 -3.60 -20.59
CA GLN A 39 6.60 -3.12 -21.95
C GLN A 39 7.18 -4.21 -22.90
N PRO A 40 8.17 -5.03 -22.49
CA PRO A 40 8.61 -6.18 -23.27
C PRO A 40 7.46 -7.13 -23.64
N HIS A 41 6.60 -7.47 -22.67
CA HIS A 41 5.49 -8.40 -22.91
C HIS A 41 4.43 -7.81 -23.84
N ILE A 42 4.13 -6.51 -23.74
CA ILE A 42 3.28 -5.80 -24.71
C ILE A 42 3.85 -5.93 -26.13
N LYS A 43 5.17 -5.77 -26.31
CA LYS A 43 5.82 -5.89 -27.63
C LYS A 43 5.75 -7.32 -28.16
N ASN A 44 6.00 -8.31 -27.32
CA ASN A 44 5.93 -9.72 -27.69
C ASN A 44 4.50 -10.12 -28.12
N LEU A 45 3.48 -9.74 -27.34
CA LEU A 45 2.08 -10.03 -27.67
C LEU A 45 1.64 -9.41 -29.01
N ASN A 46 2.13 -8.22 -29.35
CA ASN A 46 1.88 -7.64 -30.66
C ASN A 46 2.44 -8.51 -31.80
N GLY A 47 3.69 -8.97 -31.64
CA GLY A 47 4.34 -9.87 -32.58
C GLY A 47 3.55 -11.17 -32.75
N VAL A 48 3.14 -11.79 -31.64
CA VAL A 48 2.34 -13.02 -31.66
C VAL A 48 0.99 -12.82 -32.34
N ILE A 49 0.26 -11.74 -32.03
CA ILE A 49 -1.02 -11.42 -32.70
C ILE A 49 -0.81 -11.27 -34.21
N GLY A 50 0.26 -10.60 -34.64
CA GLY A 50 0.62 -10.43 -36.04
C GLY A 50 0.90 -11.77 -36.74
N THR A 51 1.75 -12.60 -36.14
CA THR A 51 2.12 -13.92 -36.65
C THR A 51 0.91 -14.86 -36.70
N SER A 52 0.08 -14.86 -35.66
CA SER A 52 -1.17 -15.63 -35.60
C SER A 52 -2.12 -15.26 -36.74
N LYS A 53 -2.30 -13.96 -37.01
CA LYS A 53 -3.11 -13.48 -38.15
C LYS A 53 -2.56 -13.95 -39.48
N PHE A 54 -1.23 -13.92 -39.64
CA PHE A 54 -0.56 -14.38 -40.86
C PHE A 54 -0.77 -15.88 -41.08
N LEU A 55 -0.50 -16.71 -40.06
CA LEU A 55 -0.70 -18.17 -40.12
C LEU A 55 -2.16 -18.54 -40.38
N CYS A 56 -3.11 -17.82 -39.78
CA CYS A 56 -4.53 -18.05 -40.01
C CYS A 56 -4.91 -17.92 -41.50
N LYS A 57 -4.46 -16.84 -42.15
CA LYS A 57 -4.73 -16.59 -43.56
C LYS A 57 -4.01 -17.57 -44.49
N GLN A 58 -2.80 -17.98 -44.12
CA GLN A 58 -1.97 -18.84 -44.97
C GLN A 58 -2.42 -20.30 -44.99
N THR A 59 -3.06 -20.78 -43.92
CA THR A 59 -3.31 -22.21 -43.72
C THR A 59 -4.50 -22.77 -44.52
N ALA A 60 -5.31 -21.93 -45.19
CA ALA A 60 -6.56 -22.32 -45.86
C ALA A 60 -7.52 -23.15 -44.96
N LEU A 61 -7.31 -23.12 -43.64
CA LEU A 61 -8.10 -23.82 -42.62
C LEU A 61 -9.35 -23.04 -42.20
N TYR A 62 -9.26 -21.72 -42.38
CA TYR A 62 -10.26 -20.76 -41.97
C TYR A 62 -10.55 -19.86 -43.17
N THR A 63 -11.81 -19.45 -43.30
CA THR A 63 -12.17 -18.35 -44.18
C THR A 63 -11.61 -17.03 -43.64
N ASP A 64 -11.48 -16.02 -44.49
CA ASP A 64 -11.04 -14.68 -44.05
C ASP A 64 -11.93 -14.12 -42.92
N ILE A 65 -13.24 -14.40 -42.98
CA ILE A 65 -14.21 -13.99 -41.97
C ILE A 65 -13.99 -14.73 -40.65
N GLU A 66 -13.74 -16.05 -40.69
CA GLU A 66 -13.43 -16.82 -39.48
C GLU A 66 -12.12 -16.34 -38.84
N CYS A 67 -11.07 -16.10 -39.63
CA CYS A 67 -9.82 -15.54 -39.12
C CYS A 67 -10.03 -14.16 -38.49
N LEU A 68 -10.83 -13.30 -39.11
CA LEU A 68 -11.16 -11.98 -38.56
C LEU A 68 -11.88 -12.12 -37.21
N ASN A 69 -12.91 -12.96 -37.14
CA ASN A 69 -13.71 -13.16 -35.93
C ASN A 69 -12.89 -13.74 -34.77
N LEU A 70 -11.93 -14.63 -35.05
CA LEU A 70 -11.03 -15.18 -34.03
C LEU A 70 -10.07 -14.15 -33.45
N HIS A 71 -9.59 -13.19 -34.26
CA HIS A 71 -8.57 -12.23 -33.82
C HIS A 71 -9.11 -10.88 -33.37
N GLN A 72 -10.35 -10.54 -33.73
CA GLN A 72 -10.94 -9.23 -33.38
C GLN A 72 -11.02 -9.04 -31.85
N PRO A 73 -11.51 -10.00 -31.03
CA PRO A 73 -11.53 -9.83 -29.57
C PRO A 73 -10.13 -9.64 -28.98
N LEU A 74 -9.14 -10.41 -29.47
CA LEU A 74 -7.75 -10.33 -29.03
C LEU A 74 -7.11 -8.97 -29.35
N SER A 75 -7.42 -8.43 -30.54
CA SER A 75 -6.92 -7.12 -30.98
C SER A 75 -7.54 -5.98 -30.15
N ILE A 76 -8.83 -6.08 -29.82
CA ILE A 76 -9.50 -5.11 -28.95
C ILE A 76 -8.86 -5.14 -27.57
N ARG A 77 -8.69 -6.32 -26.98
CA ARG A 77 -8.07 -6.47 -25.65
C ARG A 77 -6.63 -5.95 -25.63
N TYR A 78 -5.87 -6.21 -26.69
CA TYR A 78 -4.52 -5.65 -26.84
C TYR A 78 -4.53 -4.12 -26.85
N ASN A 79 -5.47 -3.49 -27.55
CA ASN A 79 -5.59 -2.03 -27.58
C ASN A 79 -5.99 -1.45 -26.21
N ASP A 80 -6.84 -2.14 -25.45
CA ASP A 80 -7.15 -1.75 -24.07
C ASP A 80 -5.89 -1.79 -23.19
N ILE A 81 -5.07 -2.85 -23.29
CA ILE A 81 -3.78 -2.94 -22.58
C ILE A 81 -2.86 -1.78 -22.95
N ILE A 82 -2.77 -1.41 -24.22
CA ILE A 82 -1.97 -0.26 -24.66
C ILE A 82 -2.47 1.03 -24.03
N ARG A 83 -3.80 1.29 -24.09
CA ARG A 83 -4.40 2.47 -23.48
C ARG A 83 -4.12 2.55 -21.98
N ASP A 84 -4.30 1.44 -21.28
CA ASP A 84 -4.09 1.39 -19.83
C ASP A 84 -2.59 1.56 -19.50
N TYR A 85 -1.69 1.03 -20.33
CA TYR A 85 -0.25 1.23 -20.19
C TYR A 85 0.11 2.70 -20.41
N ASP A 86 -0.41 3.33 -21.46
CA ASP A 86 -0.16 4.73 -21.78
C ASP A 86 -0.67 5.68 -20.69
N SER A 87 -1.73 5.29 -19.98
CA SER A 87 -2.25 6.04 -18.83
C SER A 87 -1.27 6.14 -17.66
N ILE A 88 -0.31 5.23 -17.55
CA ILE A 88 0.74 5.25 -16.52
C ILE A 88 2.14 5.35 -17.10
N SER A 89 2.31 5.18 -18.41
CA SER A 89 3.62 5.18 -19.04
C SER A 89 4.33 6.50 -18.86
N HIS A 90 3.64 7.65 -18.83
CA HIS A 90 4.24 8.94 -18.51
C HIS A 90 4.69 9.06 -17.03
N LEU A 91 4.08 8.28 -16.13
CA LEU A 91 4.52 8.18 -14.74
C LEU A 91 5.80 7.34 -14.58
N ILE A 92 6.08 6.50 -15.60
CA ILE A 92 7.14 5.49 -15.65
C ILE A 92 8.32 5.98 -16.53
N GLU A 93 8.02 6.44 -17.75
CA GLU A 93 8.92 6.94 -18.79
C GLU A 93 8.93 8.47 -18.79
N SER A 94 9.56 9.08 -17.78
CA SER A 94 10.23 10.36 -18.01
C SER A 94 11.70 10.04 -18.19
N ARG A 95 12.20 10.16 -19.43
CA ARG A 95 13.63 9.98 -19.76
C ARG A 95 14.48 10.56 -18.65
N SER A 96 15.33 9.72 -18.03
CA SER A 96 16.44 10.25 -17.27
C SER A 96 17.27 11.08 -18.24
N LYS A 97 17.11 12.41 -18.21
CA LYS A 97 18.21 13.25 -18.61
C LYS A 97 19.32 12.84 -17.65
N ARG A 98 20.33 12.14 -18.17
CA ARG A 98 21.61 11.92 -17.49
C ARG A 98 22.04 13.27 -16.91
N SER A 99 21.79 13.51 -15.63
CA SER A 99 22.49 14.52 -14.86
C SER A 99 23.74 13.86 -14.31
N ALA A 100 24.70 13.66 -15.20
CA ALA A 100 26.08 13.52 -14.81
C ALA A 100 26.56 14.88 -14.31
N TRP A 101 26.51 15.10 -13.00
CA TRP A 101 27.62 15.67 -12.22
C TRP A 101 27.28 15.56 -10.72
N PHE A 102 28.27 15.12 -9.95
CA PHE A 102 28.28 14.80 -8.51
C PHE A 102 27.82 13.37 -8.19
N GLY A 103 28.78 12.61 -7.67
CA GLY A 103 28.69 11.16 -7.50
C GLY A 103 27.63 10.75 -6.49
N GLY A 104 26.87 9.72 -6.87
CA GLY A 104 26.09 8.89 -5.96
C GLY A 104 24.73 9.45 -5.57
N ILE A 105 23.67 8.88 -6.16
CA ILE A 105 22.29 8.89 -5.62
C ILE A 105 21.63 10.29 -5.65
N GLY A 106 21.57 10.89 -6.84
CA GLY A 106 20.74 12.07 -7.11
C GLY A 106 19.68 11.76 -8.16
N THR A 107 18.75 10.84 -7.87
CA THR A 107 17.58 10.64 -8.73
C THR A 107 16.48 11.57 -8.25
N LEU A 108 16.11 12.57 -9.05
CA LEU A 108 14.93 13.39 -8.79
C LEU A 108 13.69 12.49 -8.82
N PHE A 109 13.03 12.32 -7.67
CA PHE A 109 11.77 11.58 -7.55
C PHE A 109 10.63 12.48 -8.05
N LYS A 110 10.33 12.40 -9.35
CA LYS A 110 9.38 13.34 -9.98
C LYS A 110 7.91 13.04 -9.68
N ASN A 111 7.58 11.80 -9.34
CA ASN A 111 6.22 11.37 -9.08
C ASN A 111 6.15 10.84 -7.64
N LEU A 112 5.94 11.76 -6.70
CA LEU A 112 5.65 11.47 -5.31
C LEU A 112 4.14 11.63 -5.11
N PHE A 113 3.51 10.64 -4.49
CA PHE A 113 2.09 10.66 -4.18
C PHE A 113 1.87 10.45 -2.68
N GLY A 114 0.89 11.14 -2.10
CA GLY A 114 0.61 11.11 -0.66
C GLY A 114 1.47 12.09 0.14
N THR A 115 1.77 11.75 1.40
CA THR A 115 2.49 12.61 2.37
C THR A 115 4.02 12.48 2.29
N MET A 116 4.55 12.03 1.15
CA MET A 116 5.95 11.67 0.99
C MET A 116 6.74 12.78 0.29
N ASN A 117 7.96 13.04 0.79
CA ASN A 117 8.90 14.00 0.20
C ASN A 117 10.05 13.27 -0.53
N GLU A 118 10.99 14.04 -1.09
CA GLU A 118 12.11 13.49 -1.85
C GLU A 118 13.08 12.68 -0.97
N ASP A 119 13.33 13.14 0.26
CA ASP A 119 14.21 12.47 1.22
C ASP A 119 13.67 11.10 1.63
N ASP A 120 12.36 10.99 1.88
CA ASP A 120 11.67 9.73 2.14
C ASP A 120 11.91 8.75 0.97
N ALA A 121 11.74 9.21 -0.27
CA ALA A 121 11.88 8.38 -1.44
C ALA A 121 13.34 7.92 -1.68
N ILE A 122 14.33 8.77 -1.40
CA ILE A 122 15.77 8.42 -1.39
C ILE A 122 16.01 7.31 -0.35
N ASN A 123 15.57 7.53 0.89
CA ASN A 123 15.79 6.62 2.01
C ASN A 123 15.15 5.25 1.75
N TYR A 124 13.90 5.24 1.29
CA TYR A 124 13.18 4.00 0.95
C TYR A 124 13.82 3.26 -0.22
N SER A 125 14.29 3.98 -1.25
CA SER A 125 14.98 3.37 -2.39
C SER A 125 16.28 2.70 -1.99
N ASN A 126 17.05 3.33 -1.09
CA ASN A 126 18.29 2.77 -0.56
C ASN A 126 18.02 1.54 0.31
N ALA A 127 16.99 1.59 1.17
CA ALA A 127 16.54 0.46 1.98
C ALA A 127 16.15 -0.75 1.12
N ILE A 128 15.38 -0.54 0.05
CA ILE A 128 15.00 -1.61 -0.89
C ILE A 128 16.23 -2.22 -1.57
N GLN A 129 17.13 -1.39 -2.09
CA GLN A 129 18.36 -1.88 -2.74
C GLN A 129 19.27 -2.65 -1.79
N LEU A 130 19.31 -2.28 -0.51
CA LEU A 130 20.08 -2.99 0.51
C LEU A 130 19.51 -4.40 0.73
N ILE A 131 18.19 -4.53 0.89
CA ILE A 131 17.52 -5.81 1.14
C ILE A 131 17.52 -6.73 -0.07
N GLU A 132 17.47 -6.19 -1.29
CA GLU A 132 17.64 -6.96 -2.52
C GLU A 132 19.02 -7.61 -2.62
N LYS A 133 20.07 -6.98 -2.05
CA LYS A 133 21.43 -7.53 -2.03
C LYS A 133 21.68 -8.44 -0.85
N ASP A 134 21.17 -8.08 0.32
CA ASP A 134 21.41 -8.79 1.57
C ASP A 134 20.18 -8.71 2.50
N GLN A 135 19.36 -9.75 2.46
CA GLN A 135 18.16 -9.84 3.30
C GLN A 135 18.48 -9.90 4.81
N SER A 136 19.72 -10.24 5.20
CA SER A 136 20.12 -10.26 6.63
C SER A 136 20.08 -8.86 7.27
N LYS A 137 20.14 -7.82 6.45
CA LYS A 137 20.05 -6.40 6.87
C LYS A 137 18.64 -5.94 7.23
N LEU A 138 17.61 -6.76 7.03
CA LEU A 138 16.24 -6.39 7.33
C LEU A 138 16.05 -5.99 8.79
N SER A 139 16.67 -6.73 9.72
CA SER A 139 16.59 -6.43 11.15
C SER A 139 17.18 -5.05 11.51
N GLU A 140 18.16 -4.56 10.77
CA GLU A 140 18.77 -3.24 10.98
C GLU A 140 17.82 -2.13 10.51
N LEU A 141 17.17 -2.31 9.36
CA LEU A 141 16.18 -1.36 8.85
C LEU A 141 14.92 -1.29 9.73
N VAL A 142 14.45 -2.42 10.24
CA VAL A 142 13.25 -2.44 11.11
C VAL A 142 13.50 -1.67 12.41
N LYS A 143 14.72 -1.69 12.95
CA LYS A 143 15.12 -0.84 14.09
C LYS A 143 15.05 0.66 13.77
N GLN A 144 15.19 1.01 12.49
CA GLN A 144 15.04 2.36 11.96
C GLN A 144 13.62 2.63 11.45
N ASN A 145 12.64 1.81 11.86
CA ASN A 145 11.24 1.90 11.47
C ASN A 145 11.00 1.79 9.95
N ILE A 146 11.82 1.00 9.24
CA ILE A 146 11.62 0.67 7.83
C ILE A 146 11.53 -0.85 7.67
N LEU A 147 10.43 -1.34 7.09
CA LEU A 147 10.20 -2.75 6.80
C LEU A 147 10.03 -2.95 5.29
N VAL A 148 10.99 -3.59 4.64
CA VAL A 148 10.85 -3.99 3.22
C VAL A 148 10.16 -5.35 3.17
N THR A 149 9.03 -5.45 2.47
CA THR A 149 8.29 -6.71 2.35
C THR A 149 9.03 -7.70 1.46
N THR A 150 9.60 -8.75 2.04
CA THR A 150 10.40 -9.73 1.28
C THR A 150 9.52 -10.70 0.49
N SER A 151 8.29 -10.95 0.94
CA SER A 151 7.33 -11.78 0.20
C SER A 151 6.90 -11.19 -1.14
N THR A 152 6.91 -9.85 -1.27
CA THR A 152 6.57 -9.19 -2.52
C THR A 152 7.73 -9.27 -3.51
N LEU A 153 8.97 -9.13 -3.04
CA LEU A 153 10.18 -9.35 -3.84
C LEU A 153 10.22 -10.76 -4.45
N SER A 154 9.91 -11.81 -3.68
CA SER A 154 9.86 -13.19 -4.21
C SER A 154 8.66 -13.44 -5.13
N SER A 155 7.48 -12.94 -4.78
CA SER A 155 6.27 -13.07 -5.62
C SER A 155 6.42 -12.38 -6.99
N ILE A 156 7.30 -11.38 -7.07
CA ILE A 156 7.64 -10.70 -8.31
C ILE A 156 8.48 -11.59 -9.23
N GLU A 157 9.51 -12.26 -8.70
CA GLU A 157 10.28 -13.24 -9.48
C GLU A 157 9.36 -14.33 -10.04
N ASP A 158 8.44 -14.84 -9.22
CA ASP A 158 7.45 -15.82 -9.66
C ASP A 158 6.52 -15.29 -10.76
N SER A 159 6.07 -14.04 -10.65
CA SER A 159 5.18 -13.41 -11.63
C SER A 159 5.89 -13.18 -12.96
N VAL A 160 7.12 -12.66 -12.94
CA VAL A 160 7.96 -12.47 -14.13
C VAL A 160 8.27 -13.82 -14.78
N ASN A 161 8.63 -14.83 -13.99
CA ASN A 161 8.87 -16.19 -14.48
C ASN A 161 7.63 -16.79 -15.12
N LYS A 162 6.44 -16.66 -14.52
CA LYS A 162 5.18 -17.14 -15.10
C LYS A 162 4.87 -16.49 -16.44
N ILE A 163 5.05 -15.18 -16.56
CA ILE A 163 4.81 -14.49 -17.83
C ILE A 163 5.85 -14.95 -18.87
N SER A 164 7.14 -15.01 -18.51
CA SER A 164 8.18 -15.50 -19.41
C SER A 164 7.94 -16.94 -19.88
N VAL A 165 7.47 -17.84 -19.00
CA VAL A 165 7.13 -19.22 -19.35
C VAL A 165 5.92 -19.27 -20.29
N ASN A 166 4.91 -18.43 -20.06
CA ASN A 166 3.75 -18.34 -20.94
C ASN A 166 4.15 -17.82 -22.33
N GLU A 167 5.04 -16.84 -22.40
CA GLU A 167 5.58 -16.35 -23.67
C GLU A 167 6.36 -17.41 -24.42
N GLN A 168 7.21 -18.17 -23.72
CA GLN A 168 7.94 -19.28 -24.33
C GLN A 168 6.98 -20.32 -24.89
N ARG A 169 5.98 -20.76 -24.11
CA ARG A 169 4.96 -21.72 -24.57
C ARG A 169 4.20 -21.21 -25.80
N LEU A 170 3.96 -19.91 -25.86
CA LEU A 170 3.25 -19.28 -26.97
C LEU A 170 4.11 -19.27 -28.24
N ASN A 171 5.40 -18.94 -28.10
CA ASN A 171 6.36 -18.99 -29.20
C ASN A 171 6.57 -20.43 -29.69
N ASP A 172 6.71 -21.39 -28.76
CA ASP A 172 6.83 -22.82 -29.10
C ASP A 172 5.58 -23.30 -29.85
N ALA A 173 4.38 -22.88 -29.44
CA ALA A 173 3.13 -23.23 -30.13
C ALA A 173 3.06 -22.65 -31.56
N ILE A 174 3.57 -21.43 -31.77
CA ILE A 174 3.67 -20.80 -33.08
C ILE A 174 4.62 -21.58 -33.99
N ASP A 175 5.80 -21.93 -33.47
CA ASP A 175 6.82 -22.68 -34.23
C ASP A 175 6.32 -24.08 -34.60
N ASP A 176 5.65 -24.76 -33.66
CA ASP A 176 4.97 -26.04 -33.88
C ASP A 176 3.95 -25.97 -35.01
N ILE A 177 3.12 -24.92 -35.03
CA ILE A 177 2.11 -24.70 -36.08
C ILE A 177 2.79 -24.45 -37.43
N ALA A 178 3.82 -23.61 -37.46
CA ALA A 178 4.55 -23.29 -38.67
C ALA A 178 5.27 -24.52 -39.27
N LEU A 179 5.83 -25.39 -38.42
CA LEU A 179 6.44 -26.65 -38.83
C LEU A 179 5.41 -27.66 -39.33
N PHE A 180 4.31 -27.83 -38.59
CA PHE A 180 3.25 -28.76 -38.97
C PHE A 180 2.60 -28.35 -40.29
N GLN A 181 2.41 -27.05 -40.53
CA GLN A 181 1.87 -26.51 -41.78
C GLN A 181 2.72 -26.89 -43.01
N LYS A 182 4.05 -26.95 -42.89
CA LYS A 182 4.95 -27.32 -43.99
C LYS A 182 4.82 -28.78 -44.42
N ASN A 183 4.36 -29.66 -43.53
CA ASN A 183 4.29 -31.12 -43.74
C ASN A 183 2.86 -31.64 -43.94
N LEU A 184 1.89 -30.75 -44.15
CA LEU A 184 0.48 -31.12 -44.34
C LEU A 184 0.28 -31.94 -45.61
N THR A 185 -0.27 -33.14 -45.49
CA THR A 185 -0.59 -34.00 -46.65
C THR A 185 -2.02 -34.56 -46.63
N LEU A 186 -2.67 -34.65 -45.46
CA LEU A 186 -3.98 -35.31 -45.29
C LEU A 186 -5.05 -34.39 -44.65
N LEU A 187 -6.33 -34.77 -44.79
CA LEU A 187 -7.46 -34.06 -44.15
C LEU A 187 -7.44 -34.16 -42.62
N ALA A 188 -6.98 -35.29 -42.05
CA ALA A 188 -6.81 -35.44 -40.60
C ALA A 188 -5.80 -34.40 -40.05
N ASP A 189 -4.75 -34.10 -40.81
CA ASP A 189 -3.76 -33.09 -40.45
C ASP A 189 -4.39 -31.70 -40.37
N LYS A 190 -5.38 -31.38 -41.22
CA LYS A 190 -6.10 -30.10 -41.16
C LYS A 190 -6.88 -29.93 -39.87
N LEU A 191 -7.55 -30.97 -39.39
CA LEU A 191 -8.27 -30.93 -38.10
C LEU A 191 -7.31 -30.81 -36.91
N ILE A 192 -6.18 -31.52 -36.96
CA ILE A 192 -5.13 -31.43 -35.94
C ILE A 192 -4.55 -30.00 -35.91
N LEU A 193 -4.26 -29.42 -37.07
CA LEU A 193 -3.73 -28.08 -37.17
C LEU A 193 -4.74 -27.02 -36.67
N LYS A 194 -6.03 -27.17 -36.99
CA LYS A 194 -7.11 -26.32 -36.45
C LYS A 194 -7.15 -26.39 -34.91
N THR A 195 -6.95 -27.58 -34.35
CA THR A 195 -6.92 -27.77 -32.89
C THR A 195 -5.69 -27.12 -32.25
N LYS A 196 -4.50 -27.30 -32.84
CA LYS A 196 -3.26 -26.63 -32.40
C LYS A 196 -3.39 -25.10 -32.46
N PHE A 197 -3.96 -24.58 -33.55
CA PHE A 197 -4.19 -23.15 -33.74
C PHE A 197 -5.14 -22.57 -32.69
N ASN A 198 -6.28 -23.22 -32.45
CA ASN A 198 -7.19 -22.81 -31.37
C ASN A 198 -6.50 -22.87 -29.98
N GLY A 199 -5.67 -23.88 -29.74
CA GLY A 199 -4.86 -23.97 -28.51
C GLY A 199 -3.91 -22.77 -28.33
N MET A 200 -3.22 -22.37 -29.40
CA MET A 200 -2.39 -21.17 -29.41
C MET A 200 -3.19 -19.89 -29.15
N LEU A 201 -4.38 -19.74 -29.76
CA LEU A 201 -5.26 -18.59 -29.50
C LEU A 201 -5.68 -18.50 -28.04
N ASN A 202 -6.01 -19.64 -27.41
CA ASN A 202 -6.36 -19.68 -25.99
C ASN A 202 -5.18 -19.28 -25.08
N LEU A 203 -3.94 -19.69 -25.42
CA LEU A 203 -2.74 -19.28 -24.70
C LEU A 203 -2.47 -17.77 -24.86
N LEU A 204 -2.69 -17.23 -26.06
CA LEU A 204 -2.60 -15.80 -26.34
C LEU A 204 -3.64 -15.00 -25.55
N GLU A 205 -4.90 -15.46 -25.53
CA GLU A 205 -5.97 -14.85 -24.74
C GLU A 205 -5.63 -14.83 -23.25
N SER A 206 -5.20 -15.96 -22.69
CA SER A 206 -4.76 -16.06 -21.29
C SER A 206 -3.62 -15.08 -20.97
N SER A 207 -2.67 -14.92 -21.88
CA SER A 207 -1.55 -13.98 -21.73
C SER A 207 -2.01 -12.51 -21.76
N LEU A 208 -2.94 -12.17 -22.67
CA LEU A 208 -3.56 -10.85 -22.73
C LEU A 208 -4.37 -10.55 -21.44
N LEU A 209 -5.17 -11.49 -20.97
CA LEU A 209 -5.95 -11.34 -19.73
C LEU A 209 -5.04 -11.14 -18.52
N THR A 210 -4.00 -11.98 -18.39
CA THR A 210 -3.03 -11.89 -17.28
C THR A 210 -2.37 -10.51 -17.23
N LEU A 211 -1.88 -10.03 -18.37
CA LEU A 211 -1.23 -8.72 -18.45
C LEU A 211 -2.21 -7.58 -18.17
N SER A 212 -3.42 -7.67 -18.72
CA SER A 212 -4.49 -6.69 -18.51
C SER A 212 -4.86 -6.56 -17.04
N PHE A 213 -5.12 -7.67 -16.32
CA PHE A 213 -5.44 -7.61 -14.89
C PHE A 213 -4.29 -7.06 -14.06
N LYS A 214 -3.04 -7.46 -14.36
CA LYS A 214 -1.88 -6.98 -13.62
C LYS A 214 -1.65 -5.48 -13.82
N LEU A 215 -1.90 -5.00 -15.02
CA LEU A 215 -1.79 -3.59 -15.36
C LEU A 215 -2.90 -2.77 -14.70
N GLU A 216 -4.16 -3.23 -14.79
CA GLU A 216 -5.31 -2.62 -14.11
C GLU A 216 -5.06 -2.52 -12.60
N ASP A 217 -4.60 -3.60 -11.97
CA ASP A 217 -4.25 -3.61 -10.54
C ASP A 217 -3.17 -2.58 -10.20
N THR A 218 -2.17 -2.41 -11.06
CA THR A 218 -1.09 -1.44 -10.86
C THR A 218 -1.59 0.00 -11.04
N VAL A 219 -2.41 0.26 -12.06
CA VAL A 219 -3.03 1.57 -12.32
C VAL A 219 -3.93 1.97 -11.15
N ASN A 220 -4.82 1.06 -10.72
CA ASN A 220 -5.71 1.27 -9.60
C ASN A 220 -4.93 1.50 -8.31
N ALA A 221 -3.92 0.67 -8.03
CA ALA A 221 -3.04 0.84 -6.89
C ALA A 221 -2.42 2.24 -6.81
N ILE A 222 -1.85 2.72 -7.91
CA ILE A 222 -1.27 4.08 -8.00
C ILE A 222 -2.36 5.12 -7.75
N MET A 223 -3.51 5.02 -8.42
CA MET A 223 -4.60 6.00 -8.30
C MET A 223 -5.17 6.07 -6.87
N PHE A 224 -5.48 4.92 -6.25
CA PHE A 224 -6.00 4.87 -4.88
C PHE A 224 -4.98 5.36 -3.86
N SER A 225 -3.68 5.10 -4.07
CA SER A 225 -2.64 5.63 -3.16
C SER A 225 -2.63 7.16 -3.11
N LYS A 226 -2.98 7.86 -4.21
CA LYS A 226 -3.12 9.33 -4.22
C LYS A 226 -4.24 9.82 -3.32
N LEU A 227 -5.26 9.00 -3.12
CA LEU A 227 -6.40 9.27 -2.25
C LEU A 227 -6.16 8.76 -0.82
N ASN A 228 -4.94 8.33 -0.49
CA ASN A 228 -4.59 7.69 0.77
C ASN A 228 -5.41 6.40 1.04
N ILE A 229 -5.79 5.68 -0.02
CA ILE A 229 -6.52 4.41 0.05
C ILE A 229 -5.58 3.27 -0.37
N LEU A 230 -5.41 2.29 0.52
CA LEU A 230 -4.62 1.09 0.22
C LEU A 230 -5.44 0.14 -0.67
N TYR A 231 -4.99 -0.04 -1.92
CA TYR A 231 -5.62 -0.97 -2.85
C TYR A 231 -5.27 -2.43 -2.50
N PRO A 232 -6.26 -3.35 -2.38
CA PRO A 232 -6.01 -4.71 -1.87
C PRO A 232 -5.04 -5.58 -2.68
N SER A 233 -4.83 -5.30 -3.97
CA SER A 233 -3.91 -6.09 -4.81
C SER A 233 -2.43 -5.81 -4.51
N ILE A 234 -2.12 -4.72 -3.79
CA ILE A 234 -0.74 -4.35 -3.43
C ILE A 234 -0.25 -5.29 -2.32
N ILE A 235 -1.02 -5.38 -1.23
CA ILE A 235 -0.75 -6.26 -0.10
C ILE A 235 -2.07 -6.66 0.55
N SER A 236 -2.28 -7.96 0.70
CA SER A 236 -3.45 -8.45 1.44
C SER A 236 -3.27 -8.26 2.95
N PRO A 237 -4.36 -8.13 3.71
CA PRO A 237 -4.34 -8.10 5.18
C PRO A 237 -3.52 -9.25 5.79
N LYS A 238 -3.67 -10.46 5.24
CA LYS A 238 -2.93 -11.64 5.70
C LYS A 238 -1.43 -11.54 5.44
N GLN A 239 -1.03 -11.06 4.26
CA GLN A 239 0.39 -10.84 3.93
C GLN A 239 1.00 -9.78 4.86
N LEU A 240 0.32 -8.65 5.05
CA LEU A 240 0.79 -7.60 5.95
C LEU A 240 0.95 -8.12 7.38
N PHE A 241 -0.04 -8.87 7.88
CA PHE A 241 0.04 -9.49 9.19
C PHE A 241 1.28 -10.39 9.33
N THR A 242 1.54 -11.26 8.34
CA THR A 242 2.72 -12.13 8.34
C THR A 242 4.03 -11.34 8.32
N GLU A 243 4.12 -10.30 7.49
CA GLU A 243 5.30 -9.42 7.42
C GLU A 243 5.56 -8.72 8.76
N LEU A 244 4.51 -8.21 9.42
CA LEU A 244 4.65 -7.55 10.73
C LEU A 244 5.04 -8.54 11.83
N VAL A 245 4.36 -9.69 11.95
CA VAL A 245 4.63 -10.68 13.00
C VAL A 245 6.01 -11.32 12.88
N ASN A 246 6.54 -11.47 11.67
CA ASN A 246 7.88 -12.03 11.50
C ASN A 246 8.98 -11.03 11.91
N ASN A 247 8.68 -9.74 11.89
CA ASN A 247 9.67 -8.68 12.06
C ASN A 247 9.48 -7.79 13.30
N TYR A 248 8.34 -7.88 14.01
CA TYR A 248 8.02 -6.99 15.13
C TYR A 248 9.09 -6.99 16.24
N ARG A 249 9.78 -8.13 16.44
CA ARG A 249 10.85 -8.29 17.45
C ARG A 249 12.06 -7.38 17.23
N PHE A 250 12.19 -6.81 16.04
CA PHE A 250 13.28 -5.90 15.69
C PHE A 250 12.88 -4.43 15.80
N LEU A 251 11.62 -4.13 16.08
CA LEU A 251 11.16 -2.77 16.33
C LEU A 251 11.84 -2.22 17.60
N ALA A 252 12.14 -0.93 17.63
CA ALA A 252 12.77 -0.31 18.79
C ALA A 252 11.85 -0.40 20.04
N ASP A 253 12.43 -0.69 21.21
CA ASP A 253 11.73 -1.05 22.45
C ASP A 253 10.67 -0.03 22.94
N ASN A 254 10.81 1.24 22.55
CA ASN A 254 9.92 2.32 22.94
C ASN A 254 8.69 2.48 22.04
N HIS A 255 8.65 1.81 20.89
CA HIS A 255 7.56 1.92 19.94
C HIS A 255 6.65 0.70 19.99
N GLN A 256 5.34 0.92 19.98
CA GLN A 256 4.35 -0.13 19.94
C GLN A 256 3.33 0.13 18.83
N PHE A 257 2.76 -0.93 18.27
CA PHE A 257 1.57 -0.75 17.45
C PHE A 257 0.41 -0.28 18.33
N PRO A 258 -0.51 0.54 17.79
CA PRO A 258 -1.65 1.01 18.55
C PRO A 258 -2.61 -0.13 18.92
N LEU A 259 -2.60 -1.22 18.15
CA LEU A 259 -3.37 -2.44 18.40
C LEU A 259 -2.44 -3.64 18.53
N SER A 260 -2.90 -4.68 19.21
CA SER A 260 -2.21 -5.97 19.18
C SER A 260 -2.20 -6.53 17.76
N LEU A 261 -1.05 -7.09 17.34
CA LEU A 261 -0.90 -7.72 16.05
C LEU A 261 -1.69 -9.04 16.01
N THR A 262 -2.96 -8.95 15.61
CA THR A 262 -3.85 -10.08 15.34
C THR A 262 -4.47 -9.92 13.95
N LEU A 263 -4.93 -11.02 13.35
CA LEU A 263 -5.58 -10.97 12.04
C LEU A 263 -6.90 -10.16 12.07
N GLU A 264 -7.56 -10.09 13.22
CA GLU A 264 -8.78 -9.28 13.41
C GLU A 264 -8.47 -7.78 13.38
N ASN A 265 -7.35 -7.36 13.98
CA ASN A 265 -6.97 -5.97 14.11
C ASN A 265 -6.25 -5.40 12.87
N ILE A 266 -5.77 -6.26 11.97
CA ILE A 266 -4.92 -5.82 10.85
C ILE A 266 -5.65 -4.85 9.92
N HIS A 267 -6.97 -5.06 9.71
CA HIS A 267 -7.78 -4.16 8.89
C HIS A 267 -7.88 -2.77 9.51
N THR A 268 -8.08 -2.69 10.83
CA THR A 268 -8.11 -1.43 11.55
C THR A 268 -6.74 -0.75 11.51
N LEU A 269 -5.66 -1.52 11.61
CA LEU A 269 -4.29 -0.99 11.48
C LEU A 269 -4.05 -0.40 10.07
N MET A 270 -4.49 -1.09 9.03
CA MET A 270 -4.45 -0.58 7.65
C MET A 270 -5.25 0.72 7.49
N ASN A 271 -6.43 0.82 8.10
CA ASN A 271 -7.31 2.01 7.99
C ASN A 271 -6.73 3.25 8.66
N VAL A 272 -5.99 3.11 9.76
CA VAL A 272 -5.35 4.27 10.43
C VAL A 272 -3.98 4.63 9.85
N SER A 273 -3.46 3.79 8.97
CA SER A 273 -2.19 4.00 8.27
C SER A 273 -2.34 4.96 7.10
N GLU A 274 -1.23 5.55 6.70
CA GLU A 274 -1.15 6.39 5.51
C GLU A 274 -0.38 5.67 4.41
N ILE A 275 -0.77 5.90 3.16
CA ILE A 275 -0.11 5.31 2.00
C ILE A 275 0.43 6.42 1.09
N ALA A 276 1.67 6.22 0.68
CA ALA A 276 2.32 7.00 -0.35
C ALA A 276 2.84 6.07 -1.45
N SER A 277 3.05 6.60 -2.65
CA SER A 277 3.70 5.84 -3.71
C SER A 277 4.64 6.69 -4.56
N TYR A 278 5.65 6.05 -5.12
CA TYR A 278 6.55 6.66 -6.09
C TYR A 278 7.08 5.67 -7.09
N TYR A 279 7.63 6.20 -8.19
CA TYR A 279 8.33 5.43 -9.19
C TYR A 279 9.84 5.66 -9.09
N ASN A 280 10.62 4.58 -9.08
CA ASN A 280 12.08 4.61 -9.18
C ASN A 280 12.63 3.32 -9.79
N ASN A 281 13.61 3.42 -10.70
CA ASN A 281 14.35 2.29 -11.27
C ASN A 281 13.46 1.11 -11.72
N ASN A 282 12.42 1.40 -12.53
CA ASN A 282 11.45 0.40 -13.02
C ASN A 282 10.59 -0.28 -11.93
N LYS A 283 10.48 0.34 -10.74
CA LYS A 283 9.63 -0.10 -9.65
C LYS A 283 8.66 1.00 -9.28
N VAL A 284 7.42 0.60 -9.00
CA VAL A 284 6.47 1.42 -8.25
C VAL A 284 6.56 0.96 -6.81
N VAL A 285 6.92 1.84 -5.90
CA VAL A 285 7.05 1.53 -4.47
C VAL A 285 5.88 2.14 -3.74
N PHE A 286 5.15 1.31 -3.00
CA PHE A 286 4.13 1.74 -2.06
C PHE A 286 4.71 1.75 -0.65
N ALA A 287 4.62 2.88 0.04
CA ALA A 287 5.05 3.03 1.42
C ALA A 287 3.80 3.17 2.30
N LEU A 288 3.50 2.14 3.08
CA LEU A 288 2.44 2.15 4.08
C LEU A 288 3.04 2.60 5.43
N LYS A 289 2.76 3.83 5.84
CA LYS A 289 3.17 4.45 7.10
C LYS A 289 2.18 4.04 8.20
N ILE A 290 2.54 3.02 8.96
CA ILE A 290 1.74 2.53 10.09
C ILE A 290 2.11 3.34 11.34
N PRO A 291 1.14 3.97 12.02
CA PRO A 291 1.44 4.72 13.24
C PRO A 291 1.99 3.82 14.33
N LEU A 292 3.03 4.29 15.00
CA LEU A 292 3.58 3.73 16.22
C LEU A 292 3.20 4.66 17.37
N VAL A 293 2.89 4.07 18.52
CA VAL A 293 2.49 4.79 19.72
C VAL A 293 3.44 4.50 20.87
N ASN A 294 3.53 5.48 21.76
CA ASN A 294 4.28 5.31 22.99
C ASN A 294 3.61 4.29 23.93
N SER A 295 4.39 3.81 24.89
CA SER A 295 3.91 2.88 25.93
C SER A 295 2.95 3.55 26.93
N ARG A 296 2.91 4.88 26.99
CA ARG A 296 2.08 5.64 27.93
C ARG A 296 0.64 5.76 27.41
N SER A 297 -0.32 5.33 28.22
CA SER A 297 -1.73 5.56 27.96
C SER A 297 -2.30 6.65 28.85
N TYR A 298 -3.25 7.39 28.28
CA TYR A 298 -3.99 8.45 28.94
C TYR A 298 -5.47 8.09 28.98
N ASP A 299 -6.11 8.30 30.11
CA ASP A 299 -7.55 8.28 30.24
C ASP A 299 -8.06 9.65 29.77
N LEU A 300 -8.99 9.64 28.81
CA LEU A 300 -9.50 10.83 28.14
C LEU A 300 -10.88 11.20 28.71
N TYR A 301 -10.99 12.45 29.12
CA TYR A 301 -12.20 13.03 29.71
C TYR A 301 -12.73 14.19 28.87
N HIS A 302 -14.04 14.30 28.80
CA HIS A 302 -14.74 15.50 28.35
C HIS A 302 -15.10 16.35 29.58
N ASN A 303 -14.55 17.56 29.63
CA ASN A 303 -14.75 18.48 30.74
C ASN A 303 -16.10 19.19 30.55
N ILE A 304 -17.08 18.84 31.38
CA ILE A 304 -18.41 19.42 31.35
C ILE A 304 -18.56 20.33 32.56
N PRO A 305 -18.78 21.63 32.38
CA PRO A 305 -19.01 22.51 33.52
C PRO A 305 -20.35 22.15 34.16
N TYR A 306 -20.33 21.95 35.48
CA TYR A 306 -21.47 21.47 36.25
C TYR A 306 -21.87 22.53 37.29
N PRO A 307 -23.06 23.14 37.18
CA PRO A 307 -23.50 24.15 38.15
C PRO A 307 -23.73 23.56 39.54
N VAL A 308 -23.15 24.20 40.56
CA VAL A 308 -23.33 23.82 41.97
C VAL A 308 -24.07 24.92 42.71
N SER A 309 -25.07 24.52 43.50
CA SER A 309 -25.84 25.43 44.33
C SER A 309 -24.98 25.93 45.49
N VAL A 310 -24.85 27.25 45.60
CA VAL A 310 -24.18 27.93 46.73
C VAL A 310 -25.22 28.37 47.78
N THR A 311 -26.42 28.75 47.32
CA THR A 311 -27.60 29.03 48.14
C THR A 311 -28.86 28.53 47.43
N HIS A 312 -30.02 28.57 48.11
CA HIS A 312 -31.29 28.03 47.58
C HIS A 312 -31.66 28.50 46.15
N ASP A 313 -31.21 29.69 45.72
CA ASP A 313 -31.49 30.26 44.40
C ASP A 313 -30.24 30.74 43.63
N THR A 314 -29.02 30.46 44.12
CA THR A 314 -27.77 30.87 43.44
C THR A 314 -26.92 29.68 43.10
N TYR A 315 -26.53 29.59 41.82
CA TYR A 315 -25.65 28.56 41.29
C TYR A 315 -24.37 29.19 40.75
N THR A 316 -23.24 28.53 40.99
CA THR A 316 -21.96 28.88 40.41
C THR A 316 -21.45 27.72 39.57
N MET A 317 -20.66 28.01 38.54
CA MET A 317 -20.01 26.99 37.72
C MET A 317 -18.64 27.48 37.27
N ILE A 318 -17.69 26.56 37.18
CA ILE A 318 -16.36 26.84 36.62
C ILE A 318 -16.39 26.41 35.16
N ILE A 319 -16.09 27.34 34.26
CA ILE A 319 -15.96 27.04 32.83
C ILE A 319 -14.54 26.55 32.59
N PRO A 320 -14.33 25.27 32.21
CA PRO A 320 -12.99 24.76 31.97
C PRO A 320 -12.37 25.47 30.77
N SER A 321 -11.08 25.79 30.87
CA SER A 321 -10.33 26.45 29.79
C SER A 321 -10.21 25.59 28.52
N THR A 322 -10.34 24.27 28.66
CA THR A 322 -10.24 23.30 27.55
C THR A 322 -11.36 22.27 27.63
N LYS A 323 -11.82 21.81 26.48
CA LYS A 323 -12.96 20.89 26.37
C LYS A 323 -12.61 19.46 26.78
N TYR A 324 -11.39 19.01 26.52
CA TYR A 324 -10.93 17.67 26.85
C TYR A 324 -9.67 17.69 27.70
N LEU A 325 -9.51 16.65 28.50
CA LEU A 325 -8.35 16.43 29.36
C LEU A 325 -7.93 14.97 29.26
N ALA A 326 -6.69 14.72 28.85
CA ALA A 326 -6.07 13.42 28.89
C ALA A 326 -5.14 13.35 30.11
N ILE A 327 -5.31 12.36 30.98
CA ILE A 327 -4.46 12.16 32.16
C ILE A 327 -3.92 10.74 32.15
N ASN A 328 -2.63 10.55 32.38
CA ASN A 328 -2.08 9.20 32.45
C ASN A 328 -2.46 8.49 33.77
N ARG A 329 -2.32 7.15 33.78
CA ARG A 329 -2.80 6.30 34.88
C ARG A 329 -2.20 6.62 36.25
N ASP A 330 -0.91 6.96 36.29
CA ASP A 330 -0.20 7.38 37.52
C ASP A 330 -0.37 8.87 37.83
N ARG A 331 -1.14 9.60 37.00
CA ARG A 331 -1.48 11.03 37.12
C ARG A 331 -0.25 11.94 37.21
N SER A 332 0.85 11.51 36.61
CA SER A 332 2.11 12.25 36.56
C SER A 332 2.16 13.22 35.37
N TYR A 333 1.39 12.95 34.32
CA TYR A 333 1.30 13.78 33.11
C TYR A 333 -0.15 13.98 32.66
N TYR A 334 -0.40 15.13 32.05
CA TYR A 334 -1.67 15.42 31.40
C TYR A 334 -1.46 16.16 30.07
N SER A 335 -2.49 16.15 29.24
CA SER A 335 -2.59 16.95 28.04
C SER A 335 -3.96 17.61 27.98
N LYS A 336 -3.99 18.88 27.59
CA LYS A 336 -5.23 19.66 27.44
C LYS A 336 -5.55 19.75 25.95
N LEU A 337 -6.79 19.46 25.56
CA LEU A 337 -7.21 19.50 24.16
C LEU A 337 -8.54 20.25 24.00
N ASP A 338 -8.64 21.11 22.99
CA ASP A 338 -9.89 21.81 22.68
C ASP A 338 -10.81 21.00 21.77
N ASN A 339 -10.22 20.16 20.92
CA ASN A 339 -10.94 19.27 20.02
C ASN A 339 -10.15 17.97 19.81
N LEU A 340 -10.84 16.96 19.28
CA LEU A 340 -10.26 15.65 18.93
C LEU A 340 -10.10 15.48 17.40
N SER A 341 -10.17 16.57 16.63
CA SER A 341 -10.22 16.49 15.15
C SER A 341 -8.90 16.02 14.52
N SER A 342 -7.77 16.25 15.20
CA SER A 342 -6.45 15.77 14.80
C SER A 342 -6.18 14.32 15.21
N CYS A 343 -7.08 13.70 15.98
CA CYS A 343 -6.93 12.33 16.45
C CYS A 343 -7.62 11.34 15.52
N LYS A 344 -6.99 10.19 15.30
CA LYS A 344 -7.63 9.05 14.62
C LYS A 344 -8.33 8.17 15.66
N THR A 345 -9.59 7.87 15.42
CA THR A 345 -10.39 6.95 16.26
C THR A 345 -10.22 5.52 15.76
N ILE A 346 -9.74 4.64 16.62
CA ILE A 346 -9.50 3.22 16.29
C ILE A 346 -10.75 2.39 16.56
N ASN A 347 -11.38 2.62 17.70
CA ASN A 347 -12.70 2.09 18.07
C ASN A 347 -13.45 3.17 18.87
N SER A 348 -14.69 2.93 19.28
CA SER A 348 -15.55 3.93 19.93
C SER A 348 -14.94 4.60 21.18
N GLN A 349 -13.91 4.00 21.81
CA GLN A 349 -13.30 4.50 23.05
C GLN A 349 -11.76 4.51 23.00
N TYR A 350 -11.14 4.47 21.82
CA TYR A 350 -9.70 4.46 21.69
C TYR A 350 -9.20 5.40 20.60
N TYR A 351 -8.40 6.38 21.00
CA TYR A 351 -7.92 7.48 20.18
C TYR A 351 -6.39 7.44 20.09
N ILE A 352 -5.87 7.72 18.91
CA ILE A 352 -4.45 7.99 18.69
C ILE A 352 -4.29 9.40 18.12
N CYS A 353 -3.38 10.17 18.68
CA CYS A 353 -3.19 11.57 18.29
C CYS A 353 -1.72 11.86 18.08
N ASP A 354 -1.43 12.73 17.12
CA ASP A 354 -0.10 13.27 16.88
C ASP A 354 0.03 14.67 17.53
N ASN A 355 1.27 15.06 17.87
CA ASN A 355 1.63 16.41 18.34
C ASN A 355 0.83 16.94 19.54
N LEU A 356 0.65 16.12 20.58
CA LEU A 356 0.03 16.57 21.83
C LEU A 356 1.06 17.10 22.82
N ASP A 357 0.84 18.33 23.28
CA ASP A 357 1.63 18.89 24.39
C ASP A 357 1.33 18.12 25.68
N THR A 358 2.38 17.63 26.32
CA THR A 358 2.28 16.93 27.61
C THR A 358 2.93 17.74 28.71
N TYR A 359 2.20 17.88 29.80
CA TYR A 359 2.57 18.67 30.96
C TYR A 359 2.77 17.76 32.16
N SER A 360 3.84 17.98 32.93
CA SER A 360 4.06 17.24 34.17
C SER A 360 3.22 17.84 35.29
N CYS A 361 2.37 17.04 35.92
CA CYS A 361 1.56 17.47 37.06
C CYS A 361 2.42 18.01 38.23
N ALA A 362 3.67 17.54 38.37
CA ALA A 362 4.57 17.97 39.43
C ALA A 362 5.18 19.37 39.20
N ARG A 363 5.38 19.75 37.93
CA ARG A 363 5.98 21.06 37.56
C ARG A 363 4.94 22.12 37.25
N THR A 364 3.82 21.69 36.68
CA THR A 364 2.70 22.53 36.26
C THR A 364 1.41 21.87 36.74
N PRO A 365 0.97 22.16 37.98
CA PRO A 365 -0.29 21.64 38.49
C PRO A 365 -1.45 21.98 37.54
N ILE A 366 -2.45 21.10 37.47
CA ILE A 366 -3.63 21.35 36.65
C ILE A 366 -4.45 22.45 37.34
N TYR A 367 -4.36 23.67 36.81
CA TYR A 367 -5.27 24.75 37.14
C TYR A 367 -6.39 24.77 36.10
N PHE A 368 -7.65 24.75 36.58
CA PHE A 368 -8.88 24.88 35.78
C PHE A 368 -9.44 26.31 35.79
N LEU A 369 -8.63 27.28 36.21
CA LEU A 369 -8.95 28.71 36.27
C LEU A 369 -8.41 29.45 35.05
#